data_AF-A0A1Y5LM65-F1
#
_entry.id   AF-A0A1Y5LM65-F1
#
_cell.length_a   1.000
_cell.length_b   1.000
_cell.length_c   1.000
_cell.angle_alpha   90.00
_cell.angle_beta   90.00
_cell.angle_gamma   90.00
#
_symmetry.space_group_name_H-M   'P 1'
#
loop_
_entity.id
_entity.type
_entity.pdbx_description
1 polymer ?
#
loop_
_entity_poly.entity_id
_entity_poly.type
_entity_poly.pdbx_seq_one_letter_code
_entity_poly.pdbx_strand_id
1 'polypeptide(L)'
;MRNSFNETEVRLVVERRTVLTEEVIQLELRNEDGSYLPAWEPGSHIELVLSESMVRQYSLCGDPADRGCWKIAVLRDVSGRGGSQRIHDELQEKSLVTARGPRNLFPLRLSRNYLFIAGGIGITPMLPMISAAAKSGARWAIHYGGRSRQSMAFVDQLLEFDHAGVHLYPQDEVGFIDLGSALADPDPETLVYCCGPEPLLSAVEDRCRPTWPSDSLCVERFSPRAIDDHAAETAFEVELVQSGKTLTVNPGQSILAAVEQSGVPVLSSCMEGTCASCEVAVLDGVPDHRDSVLSQHEREAGKTMMICVSRAMSTRLAIDL
;
A
#
# COMPACT_ATOMS: atom_id res chain seq x y z
N MET A 1 -10.39 -4.38 -12.78
CA MET A 1 -9.55 -5.34 -12.04
C MET A 1 -8.12 -4.88 -12.12
N ARG A 2 -7.47 -4.70 -10.97
CA ARG A 2 -6.06 -4.30 -10.86
C ARG A 2 -5.11 -5.49 -11.01
N ASN A 3 -5.66 -6.70 -11.01
CA ASN A 3 -4.93 -7.93 -11.19
C ASN A 3 -4.87 -8.32 -12.68
N SER A 4 -3.67 -8.62 -13.18
CA SER A 4 -3.47 -9.23 -14.49
C SER A 4 -2.50 -10.40 -14.32
N PHE A 5 -2.74 -11.52 -14.99
CA PHE A 5 -1.97 -12.77 -14.90
C PHE A 5 -0.47 -12.67 -15.31
N ASN A 6 0.06 -11.46 -15.53
CA ASN A 6 1.45 -11.21 -15.94
C ASN A 6 2.25 -10.49 -14.84
N GLU A 7 2.23 -10.99 -13.60
CA GLU A 7 3.21 -10.53 -12.61
C GLU A 7 4.61 -11.02 -12.99
N THR A 8 5.53 -10.07 -13.20
CA THR A 8 6.93 -10.41 -13.46
C THR A 8 7.57 -10.81 -12.14
N GLU A 9 8.06 -12.05 -12.07
CA GLU A 9 8.90 -12.51 -10.98
C GLU A 9 10.37 -12.28 -11.36
N VAL A 10 11.13 -11.64 -10.47
CA VAL A 10 12.53 -11.27 -10.70
C VAL A 10 13.38 -11.78 -9.54
N ARG A 11 14.53 -12.36 -9.86
CA ARG A 11 15.57 -12.70 -8.88
C ARG A 11 16.44 -11.48 -8.67
N LEU A 12 16.49 -11.00 -7.42
CA LEU A 12 17.23 -9.81 -7.06
C LEU A 12 18.43 -10.16 -6.19
N VAL A 13 19.48 -9.36 -6.33
CA VAL A 13 20.62 -9.31 -5.41
C VAL A 13 20.57 -8.00 -4.64
N VAL A 14 20.81 -8.06 -3.32
CA VAL A 14 21.02 -6.87 -2.50
C VAL A 14 22.40 -6.29 -2.85
N GLU A 15 22.44 -5.23 -3.65
CA GLU A 15 23.69 -4.54 -3.98
C GLU A 15 24.22 -3.76 -2.78
N ARG A 16 23.34 -3.05 -2.07
CA ARG A 16 23.71 -2.21 -0.93
C ARG A 16 22.66 -2.27 0.16
N ARG A 17 23.14 -2.28 1.41
CA ARG A 17 22.32 -2.19 2.62
C ARG A 17 22.75 -0.98 3.44
N THR A 18 21.83 -0.05 3.68
CA THR A 18 22.11 1.17 4.45
C THR A 18 21.19 1.25 5.65
N VAL A 19 21.73 1.55 6.82
CA VAL A 19 20.92 1.84 8.03
C VAL A 19 20.55 3.32 7.97
N LEU A 20 19.26 3.62 7.83
CA LEU A 20 18.75 5.00 7.79
C LEU A 20 18.46 5.53 9.19
N THR A 21 17.88 4.67 10.03
CA THR A 21 17.60 4.93 11.45
C THR A 21 17.83 3.63 12.23
N GLU A 22 17.70 3.65 13.55
CA GLU A 22 17.82 2.43 14.38
C GLU A 22 16.90 1.29 13.92
N GLU A 23 15.71 1.61 13.41
CA GLU A 23 14.70 0.63 13.04
C GLU A 23 14.45 0.54 11.52
N VAL A 24 15.05 1.42 10.71
CA VAL A 24 14.82 1.46 9.27
C VAL A 24 16.11 1.18 8.51
N ILE A 25 16.09 0.15 7.68
CA ILE A 25 17.13 -0.10 6.68
C ILE A 25 16.60 0.20 5.28
N GLN A 26 17.49 0.62 4.40
CA GLN A 26 17.27 0.70 2.97
C GLN A 26 18.04 -0.42 2.26
N LEU A 27 17.37 -1.05 1.31
CA LEU A 27 17.97 -2.03 0.41
C LEU A 27 17.96 -1.47 -1.01
N GLU A 28 19.12 -1.53 -1.67
CA GLU A 28 19.26 -1.33 -3.10
C GLU A 28 19.34 -2.70 -3.77
N LEU A 29 18.38 -2.98 -4.65
CA LEU A 29 18.14 -4.28 -5.24
C LEU A 29 18.37 -4.19 -6.75
N ARG A 30 19.19 -5.08 -7.28
CA ARG A 30 19.43 -5.22 -8.72
C ARG A 30 18.98 -6.56 -9.23
N ASN A 31 18.71 -6.66 -10.53
CA ASN A 31 18.50 -7.95 -11.15
C ASN A 31 19.79 -8.79 -11.00
N GLU A 32 19.64 -10.06 -10.63
CA GLU A 32 20.77 -10.98 -10.42
C GLU A 32 21.65 -11.10 -11.66
N ASP A 33 21.04 -11.07 -12.85
CA ASP A 33 21.73 -11.15 -14.14
C ASP A 33 22.30 -9.80 -14.64
N GLY A 34 22.10 -8.72 -13.88
CA GLY A 34 22.55 -7.37 -14.22
C GLY A 34 21.70 -6.67 -15.29
N SER A 35 20.62 -7.28 -15.77
CA SER A 35 19.71 -6.65 -16.72
C SER A 35 18.83 -5.58 -16.07
N TYR A 36 18.16 -4.78 -16.90
CA TYR A 36 17.24 -3.76 -16.42
C TYR A 36 16.00 -4.38 -15.76
N LEU A 37 15.65 -3.83 -14.60
CA LEU A 37 14.42 -4.15 -13.88
C LEU A 37 13.20 -3.59 -14.63
N PRO A 38 11.99 -4.14 -14.43
CA PRO A 38 10.77 -3.55 -14.96
C PRO A 38 10.60 -2.07 -14.59
N ALA A 39 9.99 -1.29 -15.49
CA ALA A 39 9.66 0.11 -15.22
C ALA A 39 8.58 0.19 -14.14
N TRP A 40 8.56 1.31 -13.41
CA TRP A 40 7.57 1.59 -12.38
C TRP A 40 7.29 3.09 -12.33
N GLU A 41 6.21 3.46 -11.63
CA GLU A 41 5.78 4.83 -11.44
C GLU A 41 5.68 5.16 -9.94
N PRO A 42 5.78 6.43 -9.52
CA PRO A 42 5.59 6.82 -8.13
C PRO A 42 4.31 6.22 -7.51
N GLY A 43 4.45 5.70 -6.29
CA GLY A 43 3.40 4.93 -5.60
C GLY A 43 3.44 3.42 -5.84
N SER A 44 4.34 2.93 -6.71
CA SER A 44 4.49 1.49 -6.91
C SER A 44 5.13 0.80 -5.70
N HIS A 45 4.75 -0.46 -5.48
CA HIS A 45 5.38 -1.37 -4.55
C HIS A 45 5.81 -2.67 -5.23
N ILE A 46 6.69 -3.40 -4.56
CA ILE A 46 7.07 -4.77 -4.91
C ILE A 46 6.74 -5.70 -3.75
N GLU A 47 6.60 -6.98 -4.07
CA GLU A 47 6.55 -8.04 -3.08
C GLU A 47 7.91 -8.69 -2.94
N LEU A 48 8.39 -8.89 -1.71
CA LEU A 48 9.50 -9.77 -1.42
C LEU A 48 8.99 -11.13 -0.94
N VAL A 49 9.42 -12.19 -1.62
CA VAL A 49 9.11 -13.57 -1.28
C VAL A 49 10.20 -14.11 -0.35
N LEU A 50 9.94 -14.11 0.96
CA LEU A 50 10.89 -14.57 1.98
C LEU A 50 10.75 -16.09 2.24
N SER A 51 9.57 -16.64 1.99
CA SER A 51 9.26 -18.07 1.88
C SER A 51 7.93 -18.24 1.15
N GLU A 52 7.52 -19.48 0.87
CA GLU A 52 6.21 -19.79 0.27
C GLU A 52 5.03 -19.18 1.04
N SER A 53 5.15 -19.04 2.36
CA SER A 53 4.11 -18.50 3.24
C SER A 53 4.39 -17.08 3.75
N MET A 54 5.51 -16.48 3.36
CA MET A 54 5.94 -15.17 3.88
C MET A 54 6.29 -14.23 2.74
N VAL A 55 5.27 -13.51 2.28
CA VAL A 55 5.38 -12.44 1.28
C VAL A 55 5.11 -11.09 1.96
N ARG A 56 5.94 -10.09 1.69
CA ARG A 56 5.77 -8.72 2.26
C ARG A 56 5.90 -7.67 1.18
N GLN A 57 5.14 -6.60 1.31
CA GLN A 57 5.12 -5.50 0.36
C GLN A 57 5.93 -4.32 0.88
N TYR A 58 6.68 -3.71 -0.03
CA TYR A 58 7.45 -2.51 0.25
C TYR A 58 7.33 -1.54 -0.92
N SER A 59 6.94 -0.30 -0.61
CA SER A 59 6.89 0.78 -1.60
C SER A 59 8.30 1.04 -2.14
N LEU A 60 8.39 1.21 -3.45
CA LEU A 60 9.62 1.63 -4.09
C LEU A 60 9.86 3.12 -3.77
N CYS A 61 11.03 3.42 -3.21
CA CYS A 61 11.41 4.77 -2.76
C CYS A 61 12.61 5.37 -3.51
N GLY A 62 13.01 4.76 -4.64
CA GLY A 62 14.11 5.20 -5.49
C GLY A 62 13.70 6.20 -6.58
N ASP A 63 14.56 6.39 -7.60
CA ASP A 63 14.21 7.14 -8.81
C ASP A 63 13.62 6.17 -9.86
N PRO A 64 12.37 6.36 -10.32
CA PRO A 64 11.77 5.57 -11.40
C PRO A 64 12.58 5.53 -12.70
N ALA A 65 13.42 6.54 -12.95
CA ALA A 65 14.30 6.58 -14.13
C ALA A 65 15.50 5.62 -14.03
N ASP A 66 15.89 5.20 -12.81
CA ASP A 66 16.95 4.21 -12.62
C ASP A 66 16.40 2.79 -12.82
N ARG A 67 16.47 2.33 -14.07
CA ARG A 67 16.07 0.97 -14.45
C ARG A 67 17.05 -0.11 -13.97
N GLY A 68 18.20 0.27 -13.40
CA GLY A 68 19.20 -0.67 -12.91
C GLY A 68 19.02 -1.05 -11.45
N CYS A 69 18.24 -0.29 -10.68
CA CYS A 69 18.13 -0.45 -9.24
C CYS A 69 16.73 -0.12 -8.71
N TRP A 70 16.15 -1.06 -7.96
CA TRP A 70 14.99 -0.79 -7.10
C TRP A 70 15.46 -0.48 -5.69
N LYS A 71 14.85 0.53 -5.06
CA LYS A 71 15.14 0.88 -3.66
C LYS A 71 13.89 0.71 -2.83
N ILE A 72 14.03 0.05 -1.69
CA ILE A 72 12.99 -0.08 -0.68
C ILE A 72 13.56 0.32 0.69
N ALA A 73 12.70 0.78 1.60
CA ALA A 73 13.04 0.93 3.00
C ALA A 73 12.09 0.14 3.89
N VAL A 74 12.68 -0.55 4.86
CA VAL A 74 12.03 -1.58 5.67
C VAL A 74 12.13 -1.18 7.13
N LEU A 75 11.00 -0.83 7.74
CA LEU A 75 10.87 -0.67 9.18
C LEU A 75 10.86 -2.04 9.88
N ARG A 76 11.66 -2.19 10.93
CA ARG A 76 11.66 -3.37 11.80
C ARG A 76 10.44 -3.34 12.73
N ASP A 77 9.39 -4.05 12.34
CA ASP A 77 8.21 -4.23 13.19
C ASP A 77 8.39 -5.45 14.10
N VAL A 78 8.64 -5.18 15.38
CA VAL A 78 8.82 -6.21 16.43
C VAL A 78 7.51 -6.90 16.82
N SER A 79 6.38 -6.22 16.66
CA SER A 79 5.03 -6.76 16.91
C SER A 79 4.42 -7.46 15.70
N GLY A 80 5.08 -7.35 14.54
CA GLY A 80 4.60 -7.89 13.28
C GLY A 80 4.79 -9.40 13.15
N ARG A 81 4.39 -9.92 11.99
CA ARG A 81 4.46 -11.35 11.63
C ARG A 81 5.87 -11.82 11.21
N GLY A 82 6.93 -11.26 11.79
CA GLY A 82 8.33 -11.67 11.57
C GLY A 82 8.99 -11.29 10.24
N GLY A 83 8.25 -10.90 9.19
CA GLY A 83 8.83 -10.65 7.86
C GLY A 83 9.86 -9.51 7.81
N SER A 84 9.56 -8.38 8.44
CA SER A 84 10.50 -7.26 8.55
C SER A 84 11.73 -7.61 9.39
N GLN A 85 11.55 -8.35 10.49
CA GLN A 85 12.65 -8.83 11.33
C GLN A 85 13.57 -9.75 10.53
N ARG A 86 13.01 -10.70 9.78
CA ARG A 86 13.75 -11.61 8.90
C ARG A 86 14.58 -10.85 7.85
N ILE A 87 13.99 -9.84 7.22
CA ILE A 87 14.74 -8.98 6.28
C ILE A 87 15.90 -8.29 6.97
N HIS A 88 15.68 -7.72 8.16
CA HIS A 88 16.74 -7.05 8.91
C HIS A 88 17.88 -7.98 9.32
N ASP A 89 17.54 -9.21 9.70
CA ASP A 89 18.47 -10.21 10.25
C ASP A 89 19.21 -10.98 9.15
N GLU A 90 18.53 -11.35 8.06
CA GLU A 90 19.04 -12.27 7.04
C GLU A 90 19.47 -11.61 5.72
N LEU A 91 18.84 -10.50 5.30
CA LEU A 91 19.21 -9.83 4.06
C LEU A 91 20.41 -8.89 4.30
N GLN A 92 21.56 -9.36 3.83
CA GLN A 92 22.81 -8.62 3.79
C GLN A 92 23.17 -8.30 2.34
N GLU A 93 24.20 -7.49 2.14
CA GLU A 93 24.76 -7.30 0.80
C GLU A 93 25.13 -8.65 0.17
N LYS A 94 24.84 -8.80 -1.12
CA LYS A 94 24.96 -10.04 -1.91
C LYS A 94 23.92 -11.13 -1.60
N SER A 95 23.03 -10.94 -0.62
CA SER A 95 21.90 -11.85 -0.44
C SER A 95 21.01 -11.85 -1.68
N LEU A 96 20.49 -13.03 -2.02
CA LEU A 96 19.50 -13.20 -3.08
C LEU A 96 18.09 -13.18 -2.48
N VAL A 97 17.16 -12.55 -3.19
CA VAL A 97 15.74 -12.51 -2.82
C VAL A 97 14.89 -12.51 -4.08
N THR A 98 13.78 -13.25 -4.07
CA THR A 98 12.81 -13.20 -5.16
C THR A 98 11.82 -12.06 -4.89
N ALA A 99 11.51 -11.31 -5.94
CA ALA A 99 10.49 -10.27 -5.89
C ALA A 99 9.44 -10.42 -7.00
N ARG A 100 8.23 -9.92 -6.72
CA ARG A 100 7.14 -9.81 -7.70
C ARG A 100 6.70 -8.36 -7.85
N GLY A 101 6.22 -8.03 -9.04
CA GLY A 101 5.75 -6.69 -9.38
C GLY A 101 6.66 -6.02 -10.42
N PRO A 102 6.67 -4.68 -10.48
CA PRO A 102 6.03 -3.71 -9.59
C PRO A 102 4.51 -3.61 -9.83
N ARG A 103 3.75 -3.25 -8.79
CA ARG A 103 2.32 -2.91 -8.88
C ARG A 103 2.08 -1.53 -8.30
N ASN A 104 1.13 -0.78 -8.85
CA ASN A 104 0.81 0.56 -8.36
C ASN A 104 -0.66 0.66 -7.93
N LEU A 105 -0.89 0.69 -6.62
CA LEU A 105 -2.19 0.91 -6.01
C LEU A 105 -2.37 2.33 -5.49
N PHE A 106 -1.32 3.15 -5.61
CA PHE A 106 -1.26 4.50 -5.08
C PHE A 106 -0.67 5.48 -6.10
N PRO A 107 -1.17 5.53 -7.34
CA PRO A 107 -0.53 6.30 -8.40
C PRO A 107 -0.56 7.81 -8.12
N LEU A 108 0.54 8.48 -8.45
CA LEU A 108 0.57 9.94 -8.51
C LEU A 108 -0.26 10.43 -9.71
N ARG A 109 -1.41 11.02 -9.43
CA ARG A 109 -2.26 11.65 -10.45
C ARG A 109 -1.71 13.04 -10.76
N LEU A 110 -1.89 13.47 -12.01
CA LEU A 110 -1.45 14.79 -12.45
C LEU A 110 -2.26 15.89 -11.74
N SER A 111 -1.55 16.81 -11.11
CA SER A 111 -2.10 17.97 -10.42
C SER A 111 -1.13 19.15 -10.47
N ARG A 112 -1.63 20.36 -10.27
CA ARG A 112 -0.81 21.56 -10.11
C ARG A 112 -0.32 21.75 -8.68
N ASN A 113 -1.08 21.21 -7.73
CA ASN A 113 -0.86 21.38 -6.30
C ASN A 113 -0.96 20.01 -5.60
N TYR A 114 -0.02 19.73 -4.70
CA TYR A 114 0.02 18.51 -3.91
C TYR A 114 0.21 18.82 -2.43
N LEU A 115 -0.52 18.10 -1.58
CA LEU A 115 -0.31 18.08 -0.13
C LEU A 115 0.00 16.65 0.29
N PHE A 116 1.23 16.41 0.73
CA PHE A 116 1.66 15.11 1.25
C PHE A 116 1.57 15.08 2.77
N ILE A 117 1.02 14.01 3.34
CA ILE A 117 0.94 13.80 4.78
C ILE A 117 1.50 12.40 5.07
N ALA A 118 2.69 12.35 5.68
CA ALA A 118 3.39 11.10 5.93
C ALA A 118 3.56 10.86 7.43
N GLY A 119 3.41 9.60 7.85
CA GLY A 119 3.70 9.15 9.21
C GLY A 119 4.71 8.00 9.21
N GLY A 120 5.85 8.19 9.88
CA GLY A 120 6.88 7.15 10.04
C GLY A 120 7.38 6.62 8.69
N ILE A 121 7.27 5.29 8.48
CA ILE A 121 7.72 4.62 7.24
C ILE A 121 6.81 4.90 6.03
N GLY A 122 5.64 5.50 6.24
CA GLY A 122 4.74 5.98 5.17
C GLY A 122 5.34 7.07 4.27
N ILE A 123 6.55 7.54 4.59
CA ILE A 123 7.34 8.43 3.71
C ILE A 123 7.79 7.76 2.41
N THR A 124 7.94 6.43 2.42
CA THR A 124 8.51 5.66 1.31
C THR A 124 7.80 5.81 -0.04
N PRO A 125 6.46 5.69 -0.15
CA PRO A 125 5.76 5.96 -1.41
C PRO A 125 5.79 7.44 -1.81
N MET A 126 5.92 8.36 -0.84
CA MET A 126 5.86 9.81 -1.06
C MET A 126 7.13 10.39 -1.67
N LEU A 127 8.30 9.82 -1.37
CA LEU A 127 9.58 10.31 -1.91
C LEU A 127 9.63 10.40 -3.44
N PRO A 128 9.33 9.33 -4.20
CA PRO A 128 9.28 9.42 -5.66
C PRO A 128 8.15 10.34 -6.15
N MET A 129 7.06 10.49 -5.39
CA MET A 129 5.98 11.41 -5.75
C MET A 129 6.41 12.87 -5.64
N ILE A 130 7.07 13.24 -4.53
CA ILE A 130 7.63 14.57 -4.31
C ILE A 130 8.69 14.88 -5.36
N SER A 131 9.56 13.92 -5.67
CA SER A 131 10.54 14.07 -6.75
C SER A 131 9.86 14.38 -8.09
N ALA A 132 8.80 13.65 -8.44
CA ALA A 132 8.04 13.88 -9.67
C ALA A 132 7.32 15.23 -9.67
N ALA A 133 6.69 15.62 -8.56
CA ALA A 133 6.02 16.91 -8.40
C ALA A 133 7.03 18.06 -8.56
N ALA A 134 8.18 18.00 -7.88
CA ALA A 134 9.26 18.98 -7.98
C ALA A 134 9.80 19.09 -9.41
N LYS A 135 10.09 17.95 -10.07
CA LYS A 135 10.56 17.91 -11.48
C LYS A 135 9.54 18.51 -12.45
N SER A 136 8.23 18.39 -12.15
CA SER A 136 7.15 18.96 -12.99
C SER A 136 6.91 20.46 -12.77
N GLY A 137 7.50 21.06 -11.72
CA GLY A 137 7.23 22.43 -11.30
C GLY A 137 5.88 22.62 -10.60
N ALA A 138 5.22 21.54 -10.17
CA ALA A 138 4.01 21.62 -9.36
C ALA A 138 4.34 22.18 -7.97
N ARG A 139 3.36 22.88 -7.37
CA ARG A 139 3.47 23.30 -5.97
C ARG A 139 3.24 22.07 -5.09
N TRP A 140 4.06 21.90 -4.08
CA TRP A 140 3.89 20.81 -3.12
C TRP A 140 4.31 21.24 -1.72
N ALA A 141 3.69 20.61 -0.73
CA ALA A 141 4.14 20.64 0.66
C ALA A 141 4.03 19.24 1.25
N ILE A 142 4.89 18.91 2.21
CA ILE A 142 4.80 17.69 3.01
C ILE A 142 4.74 18.01 4.50
N HIS A 143 3.79 17.40 5.19
CA HIS A 143 3.77 17.29 6.64
C HIS A 143 4.22 15.88 7.03
N TYR A 144 5.44 15.75 7.55
CA TYR A 144 6.05 14.48 7.89
C TYR A 144 6.21 14.33 9.40
N GLY A 145 5.47 13.40 9.99
CA GLY A 145 5.53 13.09 11.41
C GLY A 145 6.26 11.78 11.74
N GLY A 146 6.93 11.75 12.89
CA GLY A 146 7.57 10.55 13.43
C GLY A 146 7.68 10.64 14.95
N ARG A 147 8.05 9.53 15.62
CA ARG A 147 8.16 9.49 17.09
C ARG A 147 9.22 10.46 17.60
N SER A 148 10.36 10.46 16.92
CA SER A 148 11.47 11.39 17.12
C SER A 148 12.16 11.69 15.79
N ARG A 149 12.91 12.78 15.73
CA ARG A 149 13.65 13.17 14.51
C ARG A 149 14.61 12.08 14.04
N GLN A 150 15.25 11.38 14.98
CA GLN A 150 16.19 10.29 14.68
C GLN A 150 15.51 9.05 14.09
N SER A 151 14.22 8.85 14.39
CA SER A 151 13.44 7.74 13.84
C SER A 151 12.84 8.03 12.45
N MET A 152 12.92 9.27 11.99
CA MET A 152 12.36 9.71 10.70
C MET A 152 13.36 9.47 9.57
N ALA A 153 13.05 8.52 8.70
CA ALA A 153 13.89 8.20 7.55
C ALA A 153 13.80 9.30 6.47
N PHE A 154 14.89 9.51 5.73
CA PHE A 154 14.94 10.39 4.54
C PHE A 154 14.72 11.89 4.80
N VAL A 155 14.86 12.37 6.04
CA VAL A 155 14.73 13.80 6.35
C VAL A 155 15.69 14.65 5.52
N ASP A 156 16.98 14.28 5.46
CA ASP A 156 17.98 15.05 4.72
C ASP A 156 17.66 15.08 3.22
N GLN A 157 17.27 13.94 2.65
CA GLN A 157 16.86 13.85 1.23
C GLN A 157 15.62 14.70 0.93
N LEU A 158 14.66 14.81 1.86
CA LEU A 158 13.49 15.68 1.67
C LEU A 158 13.89 17.15 1.62
N LEU A 159 14.79 17.56 2.51
CA LEU A 159 15.25 18.94 2.61
C LEU A 159 16.06 19.38 1.38
N GLU A 160 16.64 18.43 0.62
CA GLU A 160 17.30 18.70 -0.66
C GLU A 160 16.33 19.10 -1.79
N PHE A 161 15.05 18.71 -1.73
CA PHE A 161 14.06 19.07 -2.77
C PHE A 161 13.61 20.52 -2.66
N ASP A 162 13.09 20.90 -1.50
CA ASP A 162 12.73 22.28 -1.16
C ASP A 162 12.53 22.38 0.36
N HIS A 163 13.41 23.12 1.03
CA HIS A 163 13.31 23.32 2.47
C HIS A 163 12.00 24.04 2.88
N ALA A 164 11.43 24.89 2.02
CA ALA A 164 10.22 25.64 2.35
C ALA A 164 8.96 24.77 2.33
N GLY A 165 8.94 23.72 1.49
CA GLY A 165 7.82 22.78 1.38
C GLY A 165 7.83 21.64 2.40
N VAL A 166 8.84 21.55 3.28
CA VAL A 166 9.00 20.43 4.22
C VAL A 166 8.69 20.86 5.65
N HIS A 167 7.63 20.29 6.22
CA HIS A 167 7.19 20.51 7.60
C HIS A 167 7.39 19.23 8.41
N LEU A 168 8.34 19.23 9.34
CA LEU A 168 8.67 18.09 10.17
C LEU A 168 7.96 18.15 11.53
N TYR A 169 7.42 17.02 11.97
CA TYR A 169 6.77 16.86 13.26
C TYR A 169 7.37 15.69 14.05
N PRO A 170 8.59 15.84 14.60
CA PRO A 170 9.07 14.95 15.65
C PRO A 170 8.17 15.07 16.88
N GLN A 171 7.48 13.99 17.23
CA GLN A 171 6.44 14.04 18.26
C GLN A 171 6.98 14.44 19.64
N ASP A 172 8.21 14.05 19.96
CA ASP A 172 8.93 14.40 21.18
C ASP A 172 9.39 15.88 21.23
N GLU A 173 9.49 16.56 20.08
CA GLU A 173 9.87 17.97 19.99
C GLU A 173 8.65 18.90 19.90
N VAL A 174 7.68 18.57 19.03
CA VAL A 174 6.58 19.50 18.64
C VAL A 174 5.18 18.88 18.72
N GLY A 175 5.07 17.61 19.08
CA GLY A 175 3.78 16.89 19.12
C GLY A 175 3.31 16.38 17.76
N PHE A 176 2.01 16.15 17.64
CA PHE A 176 1.41 15.59 16.42
C PHE A 176 1.35 16.61 15.27
N ILE A 177 1.20 16.09 14.04
CA ILE A 177 0.95 16.91 12.86
C ILE A 177 -0.29 17.78 13.10
N ASP A 178 -0.15 19.10 12.89
CA ASP A 178 -1.29 20.02 12.91
C ASP A 178 -2.13 19.89 11.64
N LEU A 179 -2.96 18.83 11.62
CA LEU A 179 -3.90 18.57 10.53
C LEU A 179 -4.98 19.64 10.41
N GLY A 180 -5.22 20.43 11.47
CA GLY A 180 -6.18 21.53 11.43
C GLY A 180 -5.71 22.60 10.46
N SER A 181 -4.48 23.06 10.64
CA SER A 181 -3.87 24.06 9.76
C SER A 181 -3.53 23.48 8.39
N ALA A 182 -3.01 22.25 8.31
CA ALA A 182 -2.60 21.64 7.04
C ALA A 182 -3.76 21.41 6.05
N LEU A 183 -4.97 21.16 6.56
CA LEU A 183 -6.16 20.84 5.76
C LEU A 183 -7.24 21.94 5.81
N ALA A 184 -6.92 23.12 6.34
CA ALA A 184 -7.87 24.20 6.59
C ALA A 184 -8.54 24.74 5.31
N ASP A 185 -7.75 24.89 4.25
CA ASP A 185 -8.16 25.57 3.02
C ASP A 185 -8.28 24.55 1.86
N PRO A 186 -9.47 23.96 1.63
CA PRO A 186 -9.67 23.02 0.53
C PRO A 186 -9.54 23.75 -0.81
N ASP A 187 -8.61 23.28 -1.63
CA ASP A 187 -8.41 23.74 -3.00
C ASP A 187 -8.79 22.60 -3.97
N PRO A 188 -9.77 22.80 -4.87
CA PRO A 188 -10.15 21.80 -5.87
C PRO A 188 -9.01 21.37 -6.80
N GLU A 189 -7.96 22.18 -6.95
CA GLU A 189 -6.77 21.83 -7.73
C GLU A 189 -5.69 21.12 -6.89
N THR A 190 -5.91 20.87 -5.60
CA THR A 190 -4.96 20.19 -4.73
C THR A 190 -5.33 18.72 -4.52
N LEU A 191 -4.36 17.83 -4.77
CA LEU A 191 -4.46 16.43 -4.39
C LEU A 191 -3.74 16.18 -3.06
N VAL A 192 -4.44 15.56 -2.13
CA VAL A 192 -3.90 15.18 -0.82
C VAL A 192 -3.48 13.71 -0.86
N TYR A 193 -2.22 13.43 -0.55
CA TYR A 193 -1.68 12.08 -0.48
C TYR A 193 -1.30 11.77 0.97
N CYS A 194 -1.88 10.71 1.54
CA CYS A 194 -1.61 10.32 2.92
C CYS A 194 -1.18 8.86 3.06
N CYS A 195 -0.10 8.61 3.78
CA CYS A 195 0.35 7.26 4.14
C CYS A 195 1.00 7.28 5.53
N GLY A 196 0.63 6.34 6.38
CA GLY A 196 1.12 6.28 7.75
C GLY A 196 0.29 5.34 8.64
N PRO A 197 0.40 5.47 9.97
CA PRO A 197 -0.37 4.64 10.90
C PRO A 197 -1.86 4.97 10.83
N GLU A 198 -2.73 3.99 11.07
CA GLU A 198 -4.19 4.15 10.93
C GLU A 198 -4.77 5.37 11.68
N PRO A 199 -4.36 5.72 12.92
CA PRO A 199 -4.86 6.93 13.57
C PRO A 199 -4.62 8.22 12.78
N LEU A 200 -3.50 8.32 12.05
CA LEU A 200 -3.23 9.45 11.17
C LEU A 200 -4.15 9.42 9.94
N LEU A 201 -4.29 8.24 9.32
CA LEU A 201 -5.12 8.06 8.13
C LEU A 201 -6.60 8.38 8.41
N SER A 202 -7.14 7.85 9.51
CA SER A 202 -8.53 8.13 9.92
C SER A 202 -8.72 9.62 10.21
N ALA A 203 -7.78 10.27 10.90
CA ALA A 203 -7.87 11.69 11.20
C ALA A 203 -7.82 12.58 9.94
N VAL A 204 -7.07 12.20 8.92
CA VAL A 204 -7.05 12.89 7.62
C VAL A 204 -8.36 12.66 6.86
N GLU A 205 -8.86 11.41 6.80
CA GLU A 205 -10.13 11.06 6.16
C GLU A 205 -11.31 11.84 6.78
N ASP A 206 -11.39 11.90 8.11
CA ASP A 206 -12.46 12.61 8.84
C ASP A 206 -12.44 14.12 8.58
N ARG A 207 -11.26 14.71 8.41
CA ARG A 207 -11.10 16.13 8.12
C ARG A 207 -11.37 16.49 6.66
N CYS A 208 -11.03 15.60 5.73
CA CYS A 208 -11.25 15.84 4.30
C CYS A 208 -12.73 15.65 3.93
N ARG A 209 -13.38 14.62 4.47
CA ARG A 209 -14.76 14.23 4.12
C ARG A 209 -15.80 15.38 4.07
N PRO A 210 -15.84 16.33 5.03
CA PRO A 210 -16.88 17.37 5.02
C PRO A 210 -16.63 18.53 4.04
N THR A 211 -15.37 18.78 3.63
CA THR A 211 -15.00 20.06 2.97
C THR A 211 -14.18 19.89 1.70
N TRP A 212 -13.42 18.81 1.56
CA TRP A 212 -12.62 18.55 0.38
C TRP A 212 -13.42 17.81 -0.70
N PRO A 213 -13.11 18.00 -1.99
CA PRO A 213 -13.71 17.21 -3.06
C PRO A 213 -13.55 15.70 -2.81
N SER A 214 -14.56 14.90 -3.15
CA SER A 214 -14.57 13.45 -2.86
C SER A 214 -13.33 12.71 -3.36
N ASP A 215 -12.77 13.18 -4.46
CA ASP A 215 -11.68 12.50 -5.18
C ASP A 215 -10.34 13.22 -4.97
N SER A 216 -10.21 14.17 -4.04
CA SER A 216 -8.94 14.88 -3.79
C SER A 216 -8.00 14.09 -2.85
N LEU A 217 -8.55 13.28 -1.94
CA LEU A 217 -7.78 12.50 -0.98
C LEU A 217 -7.43 11.11 -1.52
N CYS A 218 -6.13 10.81 -1.56
CA CYS A 218 -5.57 9.50 -1.83
C CYS A 218 -4.92 8.96 -0.55
N VAL A 219 -5.26 7.73 -0.16
CA VAL A 219 -4.69 7.08 1.03
C VAL A 219 -4.08 5.72 0.68
N GLU A 220 -2.90 5.44 1.19
CA GLU A 220 -2.31 4.09 1.19
C GLU A 220 -2.18 3.56 2.62
N ARG A 221 -2.53 2.28 2.81
CA ARG A 221 -2.51 1.56 4.09
C ARG A 221 -1.54 0.39 4.05
N PHE A 222 -0.58 0.40 4.98
CA PHE A 222 0.36 -0.72 5.15
C PHE A 222 -0.18 -1.83 6.05
N SER A 223 -1.14 -1.50 6.90
CA SER A 223 -1.83 -2.45 7.75
C SER A 223 -3.32 -2.51 7.38
N PRO A 224 -3.97 -3.68 7.52
CA PRO A 224 -5.41 -3.79 7.32
C PRO A 224 -6.17 -2.84 8.25
N ARG A 225 -7.27 -2.28 7.74
CA ARG A 225 -8.28 -1.65 8.60
C ARG A 225 -8.81 -2.66 9.61
N ALA A 226 -9.05 -2.21 10.84
CA ALA A 226 -9.83 -2.98 11.79
C ALA A 226 -11.24 -3.19 11.22
N ILE A 227 -11.71 -4.43 11.23
CA ILE A 227 -13.09 -4.77 10.88
C ILE A 227 -13.88 -4.71 12.19
N ASP A 228 -15.08 -4.13 12.17
CA ASP A 228 -15.97 -4.19 13.32
C ASP A 228 -16.34 -5.65 13.59
N ASP A 229 -15.83 -6.21 14.70
CA ASP A 229 -16.09 -7.59 15.17
C ASP A 229 -17.57 -7.88 15.47
N HIS A 230 -18.44 -6.88 15.34
CA HIS A 230 -19.87 -6.95 15.66
C HIS A 230 -20.76 -7.33 14.47
N ALA A 231 -20.25 -7.37 13.24
CA ALA A 231 -21.01 -7.85 12.10
C ALA A 231 -21.15 -9.39 12.17
N ALA A 232 -22.38 -9.89 12.35
CA ALA A 232 -22.64 -11.32 12.41
C ALA A 232 -22.16 -12.01 11.13
N GLU A 233 -21.15 -12.88 11.24
CA GLU A 233 -20.68 -13.68 10.12
C GLU A 233 -21.68 -14.80 9.84
N THR A 234 -22.54 -14.59 8.86
CA THR A 234 -23.47 -15.61 8.39
C THR A 234 -22.88 -16.36 7.19
N ALA A 235 -23.38 -17.58 6.97
CA ALA A 235 -23.05 -18.35 5.78
C ALA A 235 -23.74 -17.76 4.55
N PHE A 236 -23.08 -17.82 3.40
CA PHE A 236 -23.63 -17.38 2.11
C PHE A 236 -23.10 -18.24 0.96
N GLU A 237 -23.76 -18.17 -0.19
CA GLU A 237 -23.33 -18.87 -1.40
C GLU A 237 -22.53 -17.97 -2.33
N VAL A 238 -21.50 -18.53 -2.95
CA VAL A 238 -20.70 -17.87 -3.99
C VAL A 238 -20.75 -18.71 -5.26
N GLU A 239 -21.34 -18.17 -6.30
CA GLU A 239 -21.26 -18.71 -7.66
C GLU A 239 -19.99 -18.22 -8.35
N LEU A 240 -19.17 -19.16 -8.79
CA LEU A 240 -18.02 -18.95 -9.65
C LEU A 240 -18.48 -19.13 -11.09
N VAL A 241 -18.76 -18.04 -11.78
CA VAL A 241 -19.49 -18.04 -13.07
C VAL A 241 -18.70 -18.69 -14.20
N GLN A 242 -17.38 -18.49 -14.29
CA GLN A 242 -16.56 -19.08 -15.35
C GLN A 242 -16.33 -20.57 -15.11
N SER A 243 -16.13 -20.99 -13.86
CA SER A 243 -15.93 -22.41 -13.53
C SER A 243 -17.23 -23.20 -13.35
N GLY A 244 -18.38 -22.52 -13.27
CA GLY A 244 -19.71 -23.13 -13.11
C GLY A 244 -19.92 -23.80 -11.75
N LYS A 245 -19.11 -23.45 -10.74
CA LYS A 245 -19.20 -24.00 -9.38
C LYS A 245 -19.99 -23.08 -8.48
N THR A 246 -20.74 -23.64 -7.53
CA THR A 246 -21.33 -22.88 -6.42
C THR A 246 -20.74 -23.40 -5.11
N LEU A 247 -20.23 -22.50 -4.29
CA LEU A 247 -19.54 -22.78 -3.04
C LEU A 247 -20.31 -22.20 -1.87
N THR A 248 -20.35 -22.91 -0.75
CA THR A 248 -20.84 -22.35 0.52
C THR A 248 -19.68 -21.79 1.31
N VAL A 249 -19.74 -20.51 1.68
CA VAL A 249 -18.75 -19.85 2.53
C VAL A 249 -19.29 -19.80 3.95
N ASN A 250 -18.64 -20.54 4.84
CA ASN A 250 -19.06 -20.64 6.24
C ASN A 250 -18.65 -19.38 7.06
N PRO A 251 -19.23 -19.17 8.25
CA PRO A 251 -18.69 -18.22 9.22
C PRO A 251 -17.21 -18.53 9.50
N GLY A 252 -16.35 -17.52 9.59
CA GLY A 252 -14.90 -17.65 9.80
C GLY A 252 -14.09 -18.13 8.59
N GLN A 253 -14.75 -18.52 7.48
CA GLN A 253 -14.09 -18.90 6.23
C GLN A 253 -14.10 -17.71 5.26
N SER A 254 -12.96 -17.43 4.62
CA SER A 254 -12.89 -16.45 3.53
C SER A 254 -13.37 -17.06 2.21
N ILE A 255 -13.81 -16.20 1.28
CA ILE A 255 -14.17 -16.65 -0.07
C ILE A 255 -12.94 -17.26 -0.75
N LEU A 256 -11.75 -16.66 -0.57
CA LEU A 256 -10.49 -17.21 -1.07
C LEU A 256 -10.26 -18.66 -0.64
N ALA A 257 -10.40 -18.95 0.66
CA ALA A 257 -10.19 -20.31 1.16
C ALA A 257 -11.20 -21.32 0.58
N ALA A 258 -12.45 -20.91 0.38
CA ALA A 258 -13.45 -21.76 -0.28
C ALA A 258 -13.10 -22.02 -1.77
N VAL A 259 -12.65 -20.98 -2.49
CA VAL A 259 -12.20 -21.08 -3.89
C VAL A 259 -11.00 -22.02 -4.02
N GLU A 260 -9.98 -21.85 -3.16
CA GLU A 260 -8.78 -22.72 -3.15
C GLU A 260 -9.14 -24.18 -2.87
N GLN A 261 -10.03 -24.45 -1.90
CA GLN A 261 -10.52 -25.81 -1.59
C GLN A 261 -11.26 -26.46 -2.77
N SER A 262 -11.89 -25.65 -3.62
CA SER A 262 -12.58 -26.13 -4.83
C SER A 262 -11.63 -26.44 -5.99
N GLY A 263 -10.35 -26.09 -5.87
CA GLY A 263 -9.33 -26.27 -6.91
C GLY A 263 -9.42 -25.28 -8.07
N VAL A 264 -10.17 -24.18 -7.90
CA VAL A 264 -10.20 -23.09 -8.91
C VAL A 264 -8.97 -22.21 -8.69
N PRO A 265 -8.15 -21.95 -9.72
CA PRO A 265 -6.97 -21.13 -9.58
C PRO A 265 -7.37 -19.68 -9.32
N VAL A 266 -6.78 -19.08 -8.30
CA VAL A 266 -6.95 -17.66 -7.99
C VAL A 266 -5.64 -17.11 -7.45
N LEU A 267 -5.34 -15.86 -7.77
CA LEU A 267 -4.15 -15.19 -7.29
C LEU A 267 -4.38 -14.66 -5.88
N SER A 268 -3.39 -14.82 -5.01
CA SER A 268 -3.42 -14.33 -3.63
C SER A 268 -1.99 -14.04 -3.15
N SER A 269 -1.86 -13.13 -2.17
CA SER A 269 -0.57 -12.77 -1.59
C SER A 269 -0.68 -12.41 -0.11
N CYS A 270 -1.09 -11.18 0.23
CA CYS A 270 -1.08 -10.71 1.62
C CYS A 270 -2.11 -11.40 2.53
N MET A 271 -3.22 -11.88 1.95
CA MET A 271 -4.38 -12.47 2.64
C MET A 271 -4.99 -11.60 3.75
N GLU A 272 -4.78 -10.29 3.69
CA GLU A 272 -5.24 -9.32 4.71
C GLU A 272 -5.88 -8.08 4.09
N GLY A 273 -6.18 -8.11 2.79
CA GLY A 273 -6.93 -7.05 2.12
C GLY A 273 -6.15 -5.77 1.80
N THR A 274 -4.82 -5.82 1.72
CA THR A 274 -3.98 -4.64 1.41
C THR A 274 -3.33 -4.71 0.02
N CYS A 275 -3.20 -5.90 -0.57
CA CYS A 275 -2.41 -6.14 -1.79
C CYS A 275 -3.14 -6.04 -3.14
N ALA A 276 -4.47 -6.13 -3.14
CA ALA A 276 -5.30 -6.33 -4.34
C ALA A 276 -5.05 -7.59 -5.20
N SER A 277 -4.11 -8.49 -4.86
CA SER A 277 -3.81 -9.69 -5.68
C SER A 277 -4.99 -10.67 -5.82
N CYS A 278 -5.94 -10.65 -4.89
CA CYS A 278 -7.15 -11.47 -4.92
C CYS A 278 -8.39 -10.69 -5.37
N GLU A 279 -8.21 -9.58 -6.10
CA GLU A 279 -9.31 -8.82 -6.65
C GLU A 279 -10.05 -9.64 -7.72
N VAL A 280 -11.37 -9.76 -7.59
CA VAL A 280 -12.26 -10.39 -8.58
C VAL A 280 -13.45 -9.49 -8.90
N ALA A 281 -13.97 -9.56 -10.13
CA ALA A 281 -15.21 -8.88 -10.47
C ALA A 281 -16.42 -9.54 -9.79
N VAL A 282 -17.34 -8.70 -9.33
CA VAL A 282 -18.65 -9.09 -8.80
C VAL A 282 -19.68 -8.87 -9.90
N LEU A 283 -20.35 -9.95 -10.28
CA LEU A 283 -21.33 -9.98 -11.37
C LEU A 283 -22.76 -9.85 -10.84
N ASP A 284 -23.03 -10.34 -9.63
CA ASP A 284 -24.31 -10.20 -8.93
C ASP A 284 -24.16 -10.27 -7.40
N GLY A 285 -25.10 -9.66 -6.67
CA GLY A 285 -25.14 -9.57 -5.21
C GLY A 285 -24.41 -8.34 -4.63
N VAL A 286 -24.39 -8.23 -3.29
CA VAL A 286 -23.87 -7.07 -2.55
C VAL A 286 -22.69 -7.50 -1.67
N PRO A 287 -21.44 -7.10 -1.99
CA PRO A 287 -20.28 -7.43 -1.17
C PRO A 287 -20.27 -6.71 0.18
N ASP A 288 -19.76 -7.37 1.20
CA ASP A 288 -19.33 -6.77 2.46
C ASP A 288 -17.82 -6.49 2.38
N HIS A 289 -17.48 -5.25 2.02
CA HIS A 289 -16.10 -4.82 1.76
C HIS A 289 -15.29 -4.66 3.04
N ARG A 290 -14.28 -5.50 3.20
CA ARG A 290 -13.39 -5.51 4.38
C ARG A 290 -11.93 -5.23 4.03
N ASP A 291 -11.65 -4.85 2.79
CA ASP A 291 -10.32 -4.52 2.33
C ASP A 291 -9.90 -3.08 2.66
N SER A 292 -8.64 -2.78 2.41
CA SER A 292 -8.01 -1.47 2.58
C SER A 292 -7.55 -0.85 1.25
N VAL A 293 -8.02 -1.40 0.12
CA VAL A 293 -7.61 -1.02 -1.24
C VAL A 293 -8.66 -0.16 -1.92
N LEU A 294 -9.92 -0.60 -1.90
CA LEU A 294 -10.99 0.04 -2.63
C LEU A 294 -11.36 1.37 -1.96
N SER A 295 -11.50 2.40 -2.79
CA SER A 295 -12.05 3.69 -2.35
C SER A 295 -13.52 3.54 -1.94
N GLN A 296 -14.07 4.52 -1.24
CA GLN A 296 -15.48 4.50 -0.86
C GLN A 296 -16.40 4.39 -2.09
N HIS A 297 -16.13 5.16 -3.15
CA HIS A 297 -16.89 5.11 -4.39
C HIS A 297 -16.86 3.71 -5.04
N GLU A 298 -15.72 3.04 -5.02
CA GLU A 298 -15.59 1.69 -5.58
C GLU A 298 -16.33 0.63 -4.76
N ARG A 299 -16.33 0.76 -3.43
CA ARG A 299 -17.12 -0.10 -2.54
C ARG A 299 -18.61 0.10 -2.76
N GLU A 300 -19.06 1.35 -2.90
CA GLU A 300 -20.45 1.68 -3.19
C GLU A 300 -20.89 1.16 -4.57
N ALA A 301 -20.00 1.18 -5.56
CA ALA A 301 -20.26 0.62 -6.88
C ALA A 301 -20.38 -0.92 -6.89
N GLY A 302 -19.75 -1.60 -5.93
CA GLY A 302 -19.87 -3.05 -5.72
C GLY A 302 -19.41 -3.91 -6.91
N LYS A 303 -18.57 -3.37 -7.81
CA LYS A 303 -18.18 -4.03 -9.08
C LYS A 303 -17.08 -5.09 -8.93
N THR A 304 -16.34 -5.04 -7.83
CA THR A 304 -15.14 -5.85 -7.61
C THR A 304 -14.94 -6.05 -6.11
N MET A 305 -14.26 -7.10 -5.67
CA MET A 305 -14.01 -7.34 -4.25
C MET A 305 -12.69 -8.08 -4.00
N MET A 306 -12.14 -7.93 -2.79
CA MET A 306 -10.97 -8.70 -2.34
C MET A 306 -11.43 -9.95 -1.58
N ILE A 307 -11.40 -11.11 -2.23
CA ILE A 307 -11.99 -12.35 -1.70
C ILE A 307 -11.26 -12.95 -0.49
N CYS A 308 -10.05 -12.48 -0.18
CA CYS A 308 -9.31 -12.93 1.02
C CYS A 308 -9.92 -12.43 2.34
N VAL A 309 -10.59 -11.28 2.33
CA VAL A 309 -11.15 -10.64 3.53
C VAL A 309 -12.61 -10.26 3.40
N SER A 310 -13.09 -9.92 2.20
CA SER A 310 -14.46 -9.44 2.00
C SER A 310 -15.46 -10.60 2.06
N ARG A 311 -16.70 -10.29 2.46
CA ARG A 311 -17.83 -11.23 2.56
C ARG A 311 -19.00 -10.75 1.69
N ALA A 312 -20.22 -11.20 2.01
CA ALA A 312 -21.45 -10.78 1.37
C ALA A 312 -22.42 -10.16 2.39
N MET A 313 -23.12 -9.10 1.98
CA MET A 313 -24.33 -8.62 2.65
C MET A 313 -25.58 -9.33 2.13
N SER A 314 -25.55 -9.81 0.88
CA SER A 314 -26.58 -10.67 0.31
C SER A 314 -26.36 -12.14 0.69
N THR A 315 -27.40 -12.97 0.57
CA THR A 315 -27.30 -14.43 0.81
C THR A 315 -26.53 -15.17 -0.28
N ARG A 316 -26.33 -14.53 -1.44
CA ARG A 316 -25.57 -15.06 -2.59
C ARG A 316 -24.75 -13.95 -3.26
N LEU A 317 -23.56 -14.30 -3.74
CA LEU A 317 -22.73 -13.52 -4.66
C LEU A 317 -22.45 -14.32 -5.93
N ALA A 318 -22.34 -13.66 -7.07
CA ALA A 318 -21.76 -14.22 -8.29
C ALA A 318 -20.47 -13.47 -8.62
N ILE A 319 -19.37 -14.19 -8.80
CA ILE A 319 -18.05 -13.62 -9.11
C ILE A 319 -17.47 -14.23 -10.38
N ASP A 320 -16.62 -13.46 -11.05
CA ASP A 320 -16.04 -13.81 -12.36
C ASP A 320 -14.82 -14.74 -12.22
N LEU A 321 -15.06 -15.98 -11.77
CA LEU A 321 -14.08 -17.07 -11.57
C LEU A 321 -14.59 -18.44 -12.02
#